data_AF-A0A4Q4N630-F1
#
_entry.id   AF-A0A4Q4N630-F1
#
_cell.length_a   1.000
_cell.length_b   1.000
_cell.length_c   1.000
_cell.angle_alpha   90.00
_cell.angle_beta   90.00
_cell.angle_gamma   90.00
#
_symmetry.space_group_name_H-M   'P 1'
#
loop_
_entity.id
_entity.type
_entity.pdbx_description
1 polymer ?
#
loop_
_entity_poly.entity_id
_entity_poly.type
_entity_poly.pdbx_seq_one_letter_code
_entity_poly.pdbx_strand_id
1 'polypeptide(L)'
;MKFAIAALFAGIAAAAPTASPDVHGDPYETVTISNFSYAFPYKGDPQMNFYIHSQRVDNVHCAAVNFEVGGVYSCDDPSYTFRVLEETGHQLRLAHVLNGPSMVGDFFIRMYGPIPTALSQTGTSTADLDKEGTA
;
A
#
# COMPACT_ATOMS: atom_id res chain seq x y z
N MET A 1 41.18 10.41 46.32
CA MET A 1 40.12 11.17 45.60
C MET A 1 40.09 10.62 44.18
N LYS A 2 39.04 9.89 43.77
CA LYS A 2 37.85 10.40 43.04
C LYS A 2 38.30 10.93 41.65
N PHE A 3 37.91 10.42 40.48
CA PHE A 3 36.64 9.81 40.05
C PHE A 3 36.86 8.88 38.84
N ALA A 4 36.17 7.74 38.80
CA ALA A 4 35.91 7.00 37.57
C ALA A 4 34.59 7.52 36.97
N ILE A 5 34.60 7.94 35.71
CA ILE A 5 33.39 8.28 34.96
C ILE A 5 33.18 7.15 33.95
N ALA A 6 32.34 6.19 34.32
CA ALA A 6 31.78 5.23 33.38
C ALA A 6 30.60 5.91 32.68
N ALA A 7 30.80 6.35 31.44
CA ALA A 7 29.72 6.80 30.59
C ALA A 7 29.07 5.57 29.92
N LEU A 8 27.94 5.14 30.48
CA LEU A 8 27.04 4.19 29.83
C LEU A 8 26.30 4.95 28.71
N PHE A 9 26.69 4.72 27.45
CA PHE A 9 25.86 5.13 26.32
C PHE A 9 24.78 4.07 26.14
N ALA A 10 23.61 4.34 26.72
CA ALA A 10 22.39 3.63 26.41
C ALA A 10 22.04 3.89 24.93
N GLY A 11 21.91 2.79 24.18
CA GLY A 11 21.68 2.80 22.76
C GLY A 11 20.34 3.44 22.38
N ILE A 12 20.35 4.05 21.21
CA ILE A 12 19.15 4.18 20.38
C ILE A 12 19.55 3.53 19.05
N ALA A 13 19.47 2.20 18.99
CA ALA A 13 19.38 1.56 17.69
C ALA A 13 18.03 1.99 17.13
N ALA A 14 18.03 2.94 16.19
CA ALA A 14 16.91 3.10 15.29
C ALA A 14 16.75 1.74 14.60
N ALA A 15 15.74 0.98 14.99
CA ALA A 15 15.38 -0.26 14.32
C ALA A 15 15.01 0.11 12.88
N ALA A 16 15.96 -0.02 11.97
CA ALA A 16 15.64 -0.17 10.56
C ALA A 16 14.69 -1.37 10.48
N PRO A 17 13.58 -1.30 9.72
CA PRO A 17 12.74 -2.48 9.51
C PRO A 17 13.65 -3.56 8.92
N THR A 18 13.88 -4.61 9.70
CA THR A 18 14.56 -5.81 9.22
C THR A 18 13.62 -6.45 8.23
N ALA A 19 13.89 -6.30 6.93
CA ALA A 19 13.25 -7.09 5.91
C ALA A 19 13.43 -8.57 6.27
N SER A 20 12.32 -9.24 6.57
CA SER A 20 12.30 -10.67 6.88
C SER A 20 12.64 -11.46 5.61
N PRO A 21 13.33 -12.61 5.72
CA PRO A 21 13.63 -13.46 4.57
C PRO A 21 12.35 -14.16 4.10
N ASP A 22 11.97 -13.89 2.85
CA ASP A 22 10.89 -14.53 2.10
C ASP A 22 11.09 -16.05 1.99
N VAL A 23 10.11 -16.88 2.40
CA VAL A 23 9.81 -18.21 1.81
C VAL A 23 8.39 -18.67 2.23
N HIS A 24 7.43 -18.67 1.31
CA HIS A 24 6.25 -19.58 1.26
C HIS A 24 5.66 -20.11 2.60
N GLY A 25 5.13 -19.23 3.46
CA GLY A 25 4.46 -19.69 4.69
C GLY A 25 3.77 -18.64 5.55
N ASP A 26 3.97 -17.34 5.28
CA ASP A 26 3.40 -16.29 6.11
C ASP A 26 1.86 -16.24 6.01
N PRO A 27 1.15 -16.07 7.15
CA PRO A 27 -0.31 -15.99 7.15
C PRO A 27 -0.85 -14.74 6.45
N TYR A 28 0.00 -13.72 6.30
CA TYR A 28 -0.31 -12.43 5.70
C TYR A 28 0.85 -11.90 4.85
N GLU A 29 0.58 -10.86 4.07
CA GLU A 29 1.58 -10.11 3.32
C GLU A 29 1.44 -8.62 3.62
N THR A 30 2.49 -7.99 4.16
CA THR A 30 2.47 -6.54 4.40
C THR A 30 2.76 -5.80 3.11
N VAL A 31 1.79 -5.02 2.63
CA VAL A 31 1.94 -4.19 1.42
C VAL A 31 1.88 -2.72 1.77
N THR A 32 2.73 -1.93 1.14
CA THR A 32 2.74 -0.47 1.21
C THR A 32 2.37 0.15 -0.13
N ILE A 33 1.36 1.02 -0.11
CA ILE A 33 0.99 1.90 -1.22
C ILE A 33 1.74 3.22 -1.11
N SER A 34 2.35 3.64 -2.22
CA SER A 34 3.07 4.90 -2.36
C SER A 34 2.71 5.62 -3.66
N ASN A 35 3.03 6.92 -3.71
CA ASN A 35 2.83 7.79 -4.87
C ASN A 35 1.42 7.75 -5.45
N PHE A 36 0.39 7.57 -4.62
CA PHE A 36 -0.98 7.61 -5.11
C PHE A 36 -1.31 9.01 -5.65
N SER A 37 -1.93 9.03 -6.82
CA SER A 37 -2.41 10.22 -7.50
C SER A 37 -3.78 9.94 -8.10
N TYR A 38 -4.73 10.83 -7.82
CA TYR A 38 -6.05 10.86 -8.42
C TYR A 38 -6.19 12.13 -9.25
N ALA A 39 -6.78 12.00 -10.43
CA ALA A 39 -7.10 13.11 -11.30
C ALA A 39 -8.52 12.97 -11.86
N PHE A 40 -9.29 14.05 -11.79
CA PHE A 40 -10.56 14.19 -12.49
C PHE A 40 -10.41 15.29 -13.56
N PRO A 41 -10.13 14.93 -14.82
CA PRO A 41 -9.96 15.92 -15.87
C PRO A 41 -11.25 16.72 -16.07
N TYR A 42 -11.15 18.02 -16.31
CA TYR A 42 -12.30 18.84 -16.67
C TYR A 42 -12.87 18.34 -18.01
N LYS A 43 -13.97 17.56 -17.95
CA LYS A 43 -14.58 16.77 -19.05
C LYS A 43 -13.94 15.42 -19.39
N GLY A 44 -13.19 14.83 -18.47
CA GLY A 44 -12.67 13.46 -18.62
C GLY A 44 -13.17 12.54 -17.53
N ASP A 45 -12.82 11.27 -17.68
CA ASP A 45 -13.16 10.22 -16.73
C ASP A 45 -12.17 10.22 -15.55
N PRO A 46 -12.57 9.75 -14.35
CA PRO A 46 -11.69 9.67 -13.20
C PRO A 46 -10.52 8.73 -13.47
N GLN A 47 -9.33 9.11 -13.03
CA GLN A 47 -8.09 8.35 -13.20
C GLN A 47 -7.35 8.27 -11.88
N MET A 48 -6.77 7.11 -11.60
CA MET A 48 -5.88 6.92 -10.46
C MET A 48 -4.64 6.13 -10.87
N ASN A 49 -3.55 6.37 -10.16
CA ASN A 49 -2.33 5.57 -10.23
C ASN A 49 -1.64 5.54 -8.87
N PHE A 50 -0.94 4.45 -8.58
CA PHE A 50 -0.13 4.26 -7.38
C PHE A 50 0.87 3.13 -7.59
N TYR A 51 1.80 2.98 -6.64
CA TYR A 51 2.76 1.89 -6.62
C TYR A 51 2.60 1.07 -5.35
N ILE A 52 2.75 -0.25 -5.47
CA ILE A 52 2.79 -1.17 -4.35
C ILE A 52 4.22 -1.70 -4.15
N HIS A 53 4.58 -1.89 -2.89
CA HIS A 53 5.82 -2.53 -2.47
C HIS A 53 5.50 -3.50 -1.33
N SER A 54 6.12 -4.68 -1.34
CA SER A 54 5.97 -5.70 -0.31
C SER A 54 7.27 -6.51 -0.17
N GLN A 55 7.27 -7.49 0.71
CA GLN A 55 8.37 -8.47 0.79
C GLN A 55 8.53 -9.33 -0.48
N ARG A 56 7.51 -9.41 -1.35
CA ARG A 56 7.47 -10.25 -2.56
C ARG A 56 7.71 -9.47 -3.84
N VAL A 57 7.24 -8.22 -3.91
CA VAL A 57 7.34 -7.37 -5.09
C VAL A 57 7.90 -6.02 -4.73
N ASP A 58 8.75 -5.49 -5.61
CA ASP A 58 9.24 -4.14 -5.48
C ASP A 58 8.64 -3.25 -6.58
N ASN A 59 7.96 -2.19 -6.15
CA ASN A 59 7.51 -1.09 -7.00
C ASN A 59 6.63 -1.50 -8.19
N VAL A 60 5.60 -2.32 -7.96
CA VAL A 60 4.59 -2.66 -8.97
C VAL A 60 3.63 -1.49 -9.13
N HIS A 61 3.43 -1.06 -10.37
CA HIS A 61 2.53 0.03 -10.70
C HIS A 61 1.09 -0.47 -10.91
N CYS A 62 0.13 0.30 -10.39
CA CYS A 62 -1.29 0.03 -10.50
C CYS A 62 -1.99 1.30 -10.98
N ALA A 63 -2.84 1.18 -12.00
CA ALA A 63 -3.58 2.31 -12.52
C ALA A 63 -4.96 1.90 -13.03
N ALA A 64 -5.91 2.83 -12.95
CA ALA A 64 -7.22 2.69 -13.57
C ALA A 64 -7.65 4.02 -14.17
N VAL A 65 -8.23 3.94 -15.37
CA VAL A 65 -8.87 5.06 -16.07
C VAL A 65 -10.34 4.74 -16.23
N ASN A 66 -11.20 5.75 -16.11
CA ASN A 66 -12.65 5.59 -16.12
C ASN A 66 -13.12 4.53 -15.11
N PHE A 67 -12.59 4.63 -13.90
CA PHE A 67 -12.94 3.68 -12.85
C PHE A 67 -14.28 4.01 -12.20
N GLU A 68 -14.91 3.00 -11.63
CA GLU A 68 -16.16 3.12 -10.88
C GLU A 68 -16.03 2.51 -9.49
N VAL A 69 -16.84 2.98 -8.55
CA VAL A 69 -16.91 2.40 -7.21
C VAL A 69 -17.41 0.96 -7.33
N GLY A 70 -16.66 0.03 -6.73
CA GLY A 70 -16.88 -1.41 -6.83
C GLY A 70 -16.15 -2.08 -8.00
N GLY A 71 -15.60 -1.33 -8.95
CA GLY A 71 -14.81 -1.87 -10.07
C GLY A 71 -13.53 -2.55 -9.59
N VAL A 72 -13.09 -3.58 -10.33
CA VAL A 72 -11.86 -4.35 -10.06
C VAL A 72 -10.90 -4.19 -11.23
N TYR A 73 -9.65 -3.84 -10.94
CA TYR A 73 -8.62 -3.50 -11.93
C TYR A 73 -7.32 -4.25 -11.63
N SER A 74 -6.57 -4.60 -12.67
CA SER A 74 -5.27 -5.26 -12.54
C SER A 74 -4.14 -4.23 -12.43
N CYS A 75 -3.12 -4.56 -11.65
CA CYS A 75 -1.84 -3.88 -11.69
C CYS A 75 -0.98 -4.39 -12.87
N ASP A 76 0.19 -3.78 -13.08
CA ASP A 76 1.15 -4.23 -14.09
C ASP A 76 1.64 -5.66 -13.83
N ASP A 77 1.73 -6.07 -12.55
CA ASP A 77 1.77 -7.48 -12.16
C ASP A 77 0.33 -8.02 -12.04
N PRO A 78 -0.10 -8.94 -12.92
CA PRO A 78 -1.48 -9.43 -12.95
C PRO A 78 -1.84 -10.34 -11.77
N SER A 79 -0.88 -10.74 -10.93
CA SER A 79 -1.17 -11.41 -9.66
C SER A 79 -1.82 -10.45 -8.65
N TYR A 80 -1.68 -9.14 -8.84
CA TYR A 80 -2.32 -8.11 -8.02
C TYR A 80 -3.50 -7.47 -8.73
N THR A 81 -4.60 -7.35 -8.01
CA THR A 81 -5.77 -6.57 -8.42
C THR A 81 -6.18 -5.64 -7.28
N PHE A 82 -6.87 -4.56 -7.62
CA PHE A 82 -7.47 -3.66 -6.64
C PHE A 82 -8.93 -3.40 -6.97
N ARG A 83 -9.75 -3.34 -5.92
CA ARG A 83 -11.14 -2.89 -5.98
C ARG A 83 -11.24 -1.48 -5.42
N VAL A 84 -11.93 -0.62 -6.15
CA VAL A 84 -12.20 0.75 -5.70
C VAL A 84 -13.40 0.75 -4.76
N LEU A 85 -13.27 1.33 -3.57
CA LEU A 85 -14.34 1.35 -2.56
C LEU A 85 -14.99 2.72 -2.38
N GLU A 86 -14.43 3.77 -2.98
CA GLU A 86 -14.90 5.16 -2.84
C GLU A 86 -14.57 5.98 -4.11
N GLU A 87 -15.30 7.06 -4.37
CA GLU A 87 -15.31 7.85 -5.62
C GLU A 87 -13.96 8.47 -6.00
N THR A 88 -13.14 8.84 -5.02
CA THR A 88 -11.79 9.40 -5.23
C THR A 88 -10.69 8.33 -5.24
N GLY A 89 -11.05 7.06 -5.03
CA GLY A 89 -10.10 5.95 -5.07
C GLY A 89 -9.18 5.84 -3.87
N HIS A 90 -9.41 6.62 -2.80
CA HIS A 90 -8.54 6.62 -1.63
C HIS A 90 -8.82 5.49 -0.64
N GLN A 91 -9.94 4.79 -0.83
CA GLN A 91 -10.25 3.54 -0.16
C GLN A 91 -10.24 2.44 -1.21
N LEU A 92 -9.32 1.50 -1.04
CA LEU A 92 -9.09 0.41 -1.98
C LEU A 92 -9.04 -0.91 -1.21
N ARG A 93 -9.54 -1.99 -1.82
CA ARG A 93 -9.19 -3.36 -1.41
C ARG A 93 -8.17 -3.90 -2.39
N LEU A 94 -6.96 -4.20 -1.92
CA LEU A 94 -5.96 -4.91 -2.72
C LEU A 94 -6.17 -6.42 -2.55
N ALA A 95 -6.02 -7.16 -3.63
CA ALA A 95 -6.04 -8.61 -3.64
C ALA A 95 -4.80 -9.14 -4.38
N HIS A 96 -4.11 -10.09 -3.76
CA HIS A 96 -3.01 -10.83 -4.36
C HIS A 96 -3.44 -12.28 -4.56
N VAL A 97 -3.36 -12.78 -5.80
CA VAL A 97 -3.64 -14.16 -6.16
C VAL A 97 -2.32 -14.86 -6.45
N LEU A 98 -1.77 -15.50 -5.42
CA LEU A 98 -0.74 -16.51 -5.54
C LEU A 98 -1.41 -17.83 -5.93
N ASN A 99 -0.67 -18.80 -6.50
CA ASN A 99 -1.17 -20.15 -6.74
C ASN A 99 -1.73 -20.77 -5.43
N GLY A 100 -3.03 -20.57 -5.14
CA GLY A 100 -3.62 -20.74 -3.81
C GLY A 100 -4.79 -19.78 -3.54
N PRO A 101 -5.31 -19.71 -2.29
CA PRO A 101 -6.36 -18.77 -1.90
C PRO A 101 -5.86 -17.32 -1.96
N SER A 102 -6.74 -16.40 -2.38
CA SER A 102 -6.40 -14.99 -2.48
C SER A 102 -6.15 -14.38 -1.10
N MET A 103 -5.18 -13.48 -1.04
CA MET A 103 -4.90 -12.63 0.11
C MET A 103 -5.48 -11.25 -0.16
N VAL A 104 -6.18 -10.65 0.79
CA VAL A 104 -6.90 -9.38 0.62
C VAL A 104 -6.66 -8.44 1.79
N GLY A 105 -6.59 -7.14 1.51
CA GLY A 105 -6.41 -6.10 2.53
C GLY A 105 -7.02 -4.78 2.10
N ASP A 106 -7.59 -4.05 3.05
CA ASP A 106 -8.21 -2.74 2.83
C ASP A 106 -7.24 -1.62 3.17
N PHE A 107 -7.14 -0.64 2.27
CA PHE A 107 -6.26 0.50 2.37
C PHE A 107 -7.05 1.78 2.51
N PHE A 108 -6.60 2.64 3.42
CA PHE A 108 -6.99 4.05 3.47
C PHE A 108 -5.80 4.92 3.13
N ILE A 109 -5.91 5.67 2.04
CA ILE A 109 -4.85 6.54 1.51
C ILE A 109 -5.15 7.96 1.95
N ARG A 110 -4.27 8.52 2.78
CA ARG A 110 -4.32 9.94 3.13
C ARG A 110 -3.93 10.77 1.92
N MET A 111 -4.71 11.80 1.61
CA MET A 111 -4.50 12.65 0.44
C MET A 111 -4.55 14.14 0.78
N TYR A 112 -3.98 14.95 -0.11
CA TYR A 112 -4.08 16.40 -0.13
C TYR A 112 -4.28 16.90 -1.56
N GLY A 113 -4.89 18.07 -1.72
CA GLY A 113 -5.07 18.71 -3.03
C GLY A 113 -6.46 19.33 -3.21
N PRO A 114 -6.68 20.05 -4.33
CA PRO A 114 -7.99 20.61 -4.67
C PRO A 114 -8.99 19.48 -4.98
N ILE A 115 -10.01 19.35 -4.14
CA ILE A 115 -11.17 18.50 -4.42
C ILE A 115 -12.02 19.17 -5.52
N PRO A 116 -12.51 18.45 -6.55
CA PRO A 116 -12.27 17.04 -6.89
C PRO A 116 -11.27 16.87 -8.05
N THR A 117 -10.49 17.89 -8.40
CA THR A 117 -9.72 17.90 -9.67
C THR A 117 -8.42 17.10 -9.62
N ALA A 118 -7.67 17.18 -8.52
CA ALA A 118 -6.41 16.47 -8.37
C ALA A 118 -6.08 16.25 -6.89
N LEU A 119 -5.76 15.01 -6.54
CA LEU A 119 -5.39 14.63 -5.17
C LEU A 119 -4.10 13.81 -5.23
N SER A 120 -3.21 14.04 -4.27
CA SER A 120 -1.95 13.32 -4.15
C SER A 120 -1.80 12.75 -2.75
N GLN A 121 -1.10 11.63 -2.62
CA GLN A 121 -0.88 10.96 -1.34
C GLN A 121 -0.05 11.81 -0.38
N THR A 122 -0.42 11.77 0.90
CA THR A 122 0.42 12.26 2.00
C THR A 122 1.08 11.07 2.72
N GLY A 123 2.39 10.94 2.57
CA GLY A 123 3.17 9.83 3.13
C GLY A 123 2.92 8.52 2.39
N THR A 124 2.84 7.41 3.13
CA THR A 124 2.50 6.07 2.61
C THR A 124 1.26 5.51 3.32
N SER A 125 0.69 4.45 2.76
CA SER A 125 -0.37 3.65 3.39
C SER A 125 0.05 2.19 3.42
N THR A 126 -0.01 1.53 4.58
CA THR A 126 0.45 0.16 4.76
C THR A 126 -0.65 -0.65 5.41
N ALA A 127 -0.90 -1.85 4.89
CA ALA A 127 -1.84 -2.81 5.46
C ALA A 127 -1.35 -4.24 5.19
N ASP A 128 -1.82 -5.18 6.00
CA ASP A 128 -1.60 -6.60 5.80
C ASP A 128 -2.69 -7.18 4.91
N LEU A 129 -2.32 -8.01 3.95
CA LEU A 129 -3.25 -8.84 3.18
C LEU A 129 -3.35 -10.20 3.86
N ASP A 130 -4.53 -10.54 4.32
CA ASP A 130 -4.84 -11.82 4.96
C ASP A 130 -5.56 -12.74 3.99
N LYS A 131 -5.55 -14.06 4.25
CA LYS A 131 -6.38 -14.99 3.49
C LYS A 131 -7.84 -14.56 3.55
N GLU A 132 -8.50 -14.57 2.40
CA GLU A 132 -9.92 -14.24 2.32
C GLU A 132 -10.74 -15.21 3.21
N GLY A 133 -11.43 -14.67 4.23
CA GLY A 133 -12.28 -15.44 5.15
C GLY A 133 -11.71 -15.77 6.54
N THR A 134 -10.54 -15.25 6.93
CA THR A 134 -9.94 -15.45 8.27
C THR A 134 -10.09 -14.26 9.25
N ALA A 135 -11.12 -13.43 9.07
CA ALA A 135 -11.45 -12.37 10.04
C ALA A 135 -11.95 -12.92 11.39
#